data_AF-A0A1I7ERL6-F1
#
_entry.id   AF-A0A1I7ERL6-F1
#
_cell.length_a   1.000
_cell.length_b   1.000
_cell.length_c   1.000
_cell.angle_alpha   90.00
_cell.angle_beta   90.00
_cell.angle_gamma   90.00
#
_symmetry.space_group_name_H-M   'P 1'
#
loop_
_entity.id
_entity.type
_entity.pdbx_description
1 polymer ?
#
loop_
_entity_poly.entity_id
_entity_poly.type
_entity_poly.pdbx_seq_one_letter_code
_entity_poly.pdbx_strand_id
1 'polypeptide(L)'
;MAAPTGSSGSMLVKNAGGHSDFMGCFVSGYAEACERIRATLLDAPPENGKRVLLYICPECGDVGCGAYSALVRRDRESYVWENFAYQVGEYDSTSLEAVGPFVFELSLYKAGLLNASRF
;
A
#
# COMPACT_ATOMS: atom_id res chain seq x y z
N MET A 1 0.12 16.37 18.76
CA MET A 1 0.47 16.23 17.33
C MET A 1 -0.75 15.65 16.63
N ALA A 2 -1.38 16.42 15.75
CA ALA A 2 -2.56 15.97 15.00
C ALA A 2 -2.11 15.06 13.84
N ALA A 3 -2.67 13.85 13.77
CA ALA A 3 -2.50 12.96 12.62
C ALA A 3 -3.10 13.62 11.37
N PRO A 4 -2.48 13.51 10.19
CA PRO A 4 -3.02 14.11 8.98
C PRO A 4 -4.31 13.38 8.57
N THR A 5 -5.40 14.12 8.44
CA THR A 5 -6.77 13.65 8.17
C THR A 5 -7.04 13.30 6.70
N GLY A 6 -6.00 13.07 5.91
CA GLY A 6 -6.13 12.60 4.52
C GLY A 6 -6.12 11.07 4.47
N SER A 7 -7.07 10.45 3.79
CA SER A 7 -6.99 9.02 3.46
C SER A 7 -5.70 8.77 2.66
N SER A 8 -4.94 7.71 2.99
CA SER A 8 -3.59 7.47 2.43
C SER A 8 -3.54 7.54 0.89
N GLY A 9 -4.61 7.11 0.21
CA GLY A 9 -4.69 7.19 -1.26
C GLY A 9 -4.68 8.62 -1.81
N SER A 10 -5.30 9.58 -1.12
CA SER A 10 -5.39 10.97 -1.58
C SER A 10 -4.04 11.71 -1.58
N MET A 11 -3.10 11.28 -0.73
CA MET A 11 -1.75 11.86 -0.69
C MET A 11 -0.87 11.33 -1.81
N LEU A 12 -0.97 10.03 -2.12
CA LEU A 12 -0.22 9.40 -3.21
C LEU A 12 -0.63 9.98 -4.57
N VAL A 13 -1.94 10.15 -4.81
CA VAL A 13 -2.45 10.73 -6.06
C VAL A 13 -1.98 12.18 -6.26
N LYS A 14 -1.95 12.98 -5.18
CA LYS A 14 -1.40 14.35 -5.24
C LYS A 14 0.08 14.37 -5.58
N ASN A 15 0.85 13.44 -5.01
CA ASN A 15 2.27 13.31 -5.32
C ASN A 15 2.53 12.83 -6.75
N ALA A 16 1.60 12.06 -7.33
CA ALA A 16 1.65 11.58 -8.71
C ALA A 16 1.29 12.63 -9.78
N GLY A 17 1.20 13.91 -9.43
CA GLY A 17 0.77 14.96 -10.36
C GLY A 17 -0.72 14.94 -10.69
N GLY A 18 -1.54 14.20 -9.92
CA GLY A 18 -3.00 14.19 -10.07
C GLY A 18 -3.57 13.17 -11.06
N HIS A 19 -2.74 12.32 -11.67
CA HIS A 19 -3.22 11.19 -12.46
C HIS A 19 -3.82 10.11 -11.54
N SER A 20 -5.04 9.66 -11.82
CA SER A 20 -5.80 8.71 -10.98
C SER A 20 -5.84 7.29 -11.54
N ASP A 21 -5.28 7.07 -12.73
CA ASP A 21 -5.35 5.80 -13.43
C ASP A 21 -4.22 4.91 -12.92
N PHE A 22 -4.39 4.35 -11.73
CA PHE A 22 -3.47 3.35 -11.19
C PHE A 22 -4.24 2.10 -10.80
N MET A 23 -3.65 0.93 -11.06
CA MET A 23 -4.22 -0.32 -10.55
C MET A 23 -3.83 -0.47 -9.07
N GLY A 24 -4.84 -0.40 -8.19
CA GLY A 24 -4.66 -0.61 -6.76
C GLY A 24 -4.34 -2.05 -6.39
N CYS A 25 -3.92 -2.29 -5.15
CA CYS A 25 -3.63 -3.62 -4.63
C CYS A 25 -4.84 -4.55 -4.48
N PHE A 26 -6.06 -4.01 -4.55
CA PHE A 26 -7.31 -4.77 -4.63
C PHE A 26 -8.12 -4.30 -5.85
N VAL A 27 -8.50 -5.24 -6.73
CA VAL A 27 -9.14 -4.95 -8.02
C VAL A 27 -10.35 -5.86 -8.23
N SER A 28 -11.49 -5.28 -8.63
CA SER A 28 -12.71 -6.04 -8.89
C SER A 28 -12.55 -7.01 -10.08
N GLY A 29 -13.13 -8.21 -9.97
CA GLY A 29 -12.98 -9.28 -10.96
C GLY A 29 -11.70 -10.11 -10.82
N TYR A 30 -10.84 -9.81 -9.84
CA TYR A 30 -9.57 -10.51 -9.58
C TYR A 30 -9.50 -11.11 -8.17
N ALA A 31 -10.52 -11.88 -7.78
CA ALA A 31 -10.66 -12.42 -6.42
C ALA A 31 -9.42 -13.17 -5.89
N GLU A 32 -8.80 -14.03 -6.70
CA GLU A 32 -7.59 -14.74 -6.27
C GLU A 32 -6.40 -13.81 -6.00
N ALA A 33 -6.24 -12.76 -6.80
CA ALA A 33 -5.18 -11.77 -6.58
C ALA A 33 -5.44 -10.96 -5.30
N CYS A 34 -6.70 -10.56 -5.08
CA CYS A 34 -7.14 -9.89 -3.87
C CYS A 34 -6.87 -10.75 -2.62
N GLU A 35 -7.17 -12.05 -2.66
CA GLU A 35 -6.88 -12.95 -1.53
C GLU A 35 -5.38 -13.15 -1.31
N ARG A 36 -4.57 -13.26 -2.37
CA ARG A 36 -3.09 -13.32 -2.23
C ARG A 36 -2.52 -12.06 -1.58
N ILE A 37 -2.99 -10.88 -1.99
CA ILE A 37 -2.57 -9.61 -1.41
C ILE A 37 -3.03 -9.49 0.04
N ARG A 38 -4.28 -9.86 0.35
CA ARG A 38 -4.79 -9.91 1.72
C ARG A 38 -3.93 -10.83 2.60
N ALA A 39 -3.65 -12.05 2.16
CA ALA A 39 -2.81 -12.99 2.89
C ALA A 39 -1.40 -12.41 3.11
N THR A 40 -0.81 -11.82 2.08
CA THR A 40 0.49 -11.14 2.14
C THR A 40 0.53 -10.01 3.17
N LEU A 41 -0.50 -9.17 3.21
CA LEU A 41 -0.60 -8.05 4.16
C LEU A 41 -0.84 -8.54 5.60
N LEU A 42 -1.57 -9.64 5.78
CA LEU A 42 -1.81 -10.23 7.10
C LEU A 42 -0.56 -10.91 7.69
N ASP A 43 0.28 -11.46 6.81
CA ASP A 43 1.56 -12.13 7.12
C ASP A 43 2.76 -11.16 7.14
N ALA A 44 2.52 -9.84 7.15
CA ALA A 44 3.59 -8.87 7.28
C ALA A 44 4.43 -9.14 8.54
N PRO A 45 5.76 -9.32 8.42
CA PRO A 45 6.60 -9.66 9.55
C PRO A 45 6.80 -8.43 10.47
N PRO A 46 7.21 -8.66 11.73
CA PRO A 46 7.70 -7.59 12.59
C PRO A 46 9.03 -7.04 12.09
N GLU A 47 9.51 -5.97 12.72
CA GLU A 47 10.81 -5.28 12.55
C GLU A 47 11.23 -4.96 11.11
N ASN A 48 11.49 -5.96 10.26
CA ASN A 48 11.90 -5.81 8.87
C ASN A 48 10.73 -5.51 7.91
N GLY A 49 9.50 -5.82 8.30
CA GLY A 49 8.31 -5.59 7.47
C GLY A 49 8.36 -6.29 6.11
N LYS A 50 7.42 -5.94 5.24
CA LYS A 50 7.33 -6.40 3.86
C LYS A 50 6.96 -5.24 2.96
N ARG A 51 7.73 -5.02 1.90
CA ARG A 51 7.39 -4.00 0.90
C ARG A 51 6.23 -4.52 0.04
N VAL A 52 5.20 -3.69 -0.10
CA VAL A 52 3.99 -4.00 -0.87
C VAL A 52 3.74 -2.90 -1.88
N LEU A 53 3.49 -3.31 -3.12
CA LEU A 53 3.08 -2.43 -4.20
C LEU A 53 1.62 -2.02 -4.00
N LEU A 54 1.37 -0.71 -3.98
CA LEU A 54 0.05 -0.12 -3.74
C LEU A 54 -0.64 0.24 -5.05
N TYR A 55 0.13 0.80 -5.98
CA TYR A 55 -0.34 1.27 -7.27
C TYR A 55 0.72 0.97 -8.31
N ILE A 56 0.32 0.34 -9.41
CA ILE A 56 1.19 0.05 -10.56
C ILE A 56 0.66 0.77 -11.80
N CYS A 57 1.54 1.01 -12.77
CA CYS A 57 1.16 1.56 -14.07
C CYS A 57 0.01 0.75 -14.71
N PRO A 58 -1.14 1.36 -15.06
CA PRO A 58 -2.30 0.64 -15.57
C PRO A 58 -2.13 0.19 -17.02
N GLU A 59 -1.22 0.81 -17.77
CA GLU A 59 -1.01 0.53 -19.19
C GLU A 59 -0.27 -0.80 -19.40
N CYS A 60 0.75 -1.05 -18.58
CA CYS A 60 1.62 -2.22 -18.72
C CYS A 60 1.56 -3.20 -17.55
N GLY A 61 1.06 -2.77 -16.37
CA GLY A 61 1.09 -3.60 -15.16
C GLY A 61 2.49 -3.95 -14.67
N ASP A 62 3.53 -3.26 -15.17
CA ASP A 62 4.93 -3.57 -14.93
C ASP A 62 5.55 -2.56 -13.96
N VAL A 63 6.23 -3.08 -12.94
CA VAL A 63 6.95 -2.28 -11.93
C VAL A 63 8.11 -1.49 -12.53
N GLY A 64 8.69 -1.96 -13.66
CA GLY A 64 9.69 -1.25 -14.45
C GLY A 64 9.18 0.05 -15.07
N CYS A 65 7.86 0.23 -15.19
CA CYS A 65 7.25 1.50 -15.61
C CYS A 65 6.91 2.42 -14.42
N GLY A 66 6.93 1.87 -13.21
CA GLY A 66 6.73 2.61 -11.98
C GLY A 66 5.61 2.06 -11.10
N ALA A 67 5.87 2.04 -9.80
CA ALA A 67 4.89 1.65 -8.80
C ALA A 67 5.02 2.48 -7.52
N TYR A 68 3.92 2.85 -6.89
CA TYR A 68 3.95 3.32 -5.51
C TYR A 68 3.96 2.11 -4.57
N SER A 69 4.80 2.14 -3.55
CA SER A 69 4.89 1.07 -2.57
C SER A 69 5.10 1.61 -1.16
N ALA A 70 4.85 0.75 -0.18
CA ALA A 70 5.10 1.03 1.23
C ALA A 70 5.71 -0.18 1.92
N LEU A 71 6.49 0.06 2.97
CA LEU A 71 6.89 -0.96 3.92
C LEU A 71 5.75 -1.18 4.91
N VAL A 72 5.22 -2.40 4.95
CA VAL A 72 4.18 -2.81 5.90
C VAL A 72 4.81 -3.72 6.94
N ARG A 73 4.75 -3.33 8.20
CA ARG A 73 5.16 -4.19 9.32
C ARG A 73 4.02 -4.38 10.30
N ARG A 74 4.09 -5.48 11.03
CA ARG A 74 3.12 -5.81 12.08
C ARG A 74 3.81 -5.78 13.44
N ASP A 75 3.24 -5.08 14.40
CA ASP A 75 3.59 -5.23 15.81
C ASP A 75 2.51 -6.03 16.56
N ARG A 76 2.54 -6.04 17.90
CA ARG A 76 1.59 -6.84 18.68
C ARG A 76 0.14 -6.41 18.51
N GLU A 77 -0.11 -5.11 18.36
CA GLU A 77 -1.45 -4.51 18.44
C GLU A 77 -1.82 -3.69 17.20
N SER A 78 -0.90 -3.52 16.27
CA SER A 78 -1.08 -2.67 15.11
C SER A 78 -0.33 -3.13 13.86
N TYR A 79 -0.78 -2.63 12.72
CA TYR A 79 -0.05 -2.64 11.46
C TYR A 79 0.44 -1.22 11.18
N VAL A 80 1.72 -1.09 10.80
CA VAL A 80 2.34 0.18 10.44
C VAL A 80 2.73 0.17 8.98
N TRP A 81 2.30 1.20 8.27
CA TRP A 81 2.67 1.47 6.89
C TRP A 81 3.60 2.68 6.89
N GLU A 82 4.83 2.50 6.42
CA GLU A 82 5.88 3.52 6.45
C GLU A 82 6.81 3.38 5.24
N ASN A 83 7.83 4.25 5.14
CA ASN A 83 8.82 4.23 4.05
C ASN A 83 8.17 4.15 2.67
N PHE A 84 7.20 5.03 2.42
CA PHE A 84 6.54 5.11 1.12
C PHE A 84 7.55 5.52 0.06
N ALA A 85 7.47 4.90 -1.11
CA ALA A 85 8.39 5.17 -2.20
C ALA A 85 7.69 5.01 -3.55
N TYR A 86 8.22 5.71 -4.55
CA TYR A 86 8.01 5.39 -5.95
C TYR A 86 9.14 4.47 -6.40
N GLN A 87 8.79 3.26 -6.82
CA GLN A 87 9.70 2.21 -7.28
C GLN A 87 9.74 2.13 -8.80
N VAL A 88 10.93 1.84 -9.33
CA VAL A 88 11.15 1.49 -10.73
C VAL A 88 11.95 0.18 -10.74
N GLY A 89 11.32 -0.90 -11.20
CA GLY A 89 11.84 -2.25 -11.01
C GLY A 89 12.00 -2.58 -9.52
N GLU A 90 13.18 -3.06 -9.12
CA GLU A 90 13.45 -3.48 -7.73
C GLU A 90 13.92 -2.33 -6.81
N TYR A 91 14.04 -1.10 -7.31
CA TYR A 91 14.68 0.01 -6.60
C TYR A 91 13.67 1.08 -6.17
N ASP A 92 13.79 1.54 -4.91
CA ASP A 92 13.11 2.73 -4.41
C ASP A 92 13.73 3.98 -5.05
N SER A 93 13.19 4.40 -6.20
CA SER A 93 13.72 5.51 -7.00
C SER A 93 13.52 6.88 -6.34
N THR A 94 12.40 7.06 -5.63
CA THR A 94 12.08 8.31 -4.92
C THR A 94 11.38 7.99 -3.61
N SER A 95 11.94 8.45 -2.49
CA SER A 95 11.31 8.36 -1.18
C SER A 95 10.19 9.39 -1.04
N LEU A 96 9.08 9.00 -0.41
CA LEU A 96 7.92 9.84 -0.14
C LEU A 96 7.82 10.12 1.35
N GLU A 97 8.84 10.78 1.90
CA GLU A 97 9.00 11.04 3.34
C GLU A 97 7.84 11.82 3.96
N ALA A 98 7.11 12.59 3.15
CA ALA A 98 5.93 13.34 3.59
C ALA A 98 4.68 12.45 3.76
N VAL A 99 4.72 11.17 3.36
CA VAL A 99 3.60 10.23 3.42
C VAL A 99 3.81 9.22 4.54
N GLY A 100 2.88 9.20 5.48
CA GLY A 100 2.92 8.31 6.64
C GLY A 100 3.89 8.78 7.74
N PRO A 101 4.23 7.90 8.70
CA PRO A 101 3.70 6.55 8.86
C PRO A 101 2.19 6.57 9.18
N PHE A 102 1.48 5.53 8.74
CA PHE A 102 0.10 5.28 9.13
C PHE A 102 0.04 4.06 10.04
N VAL A 103 -0.66 4.20 11.17
CA VAL A 103 -0.80 3.14 12.18
C VAL A 103 -2.25 2.72 12.22
N PHE A 104 -2.50 1.42 12.11
CA PHE A 104 -3.82 0.82 12.11
C PHE A 104 -3.93 -0.19 13.24
N GLU A 105 -4.97 -0.08 14.07
CA GLU A 105 -5.28 -1.10 15.08
C GLU A 105 -5.55 -2.46 14.40
N LEU A 106 -5.08 -3.54 15.03
CA LEU A 106 -5.04 -4.89 14.48
C LEU A 106 -6.40 -5.36 13.94
N SER A 107 -7.47 -5.19 14.71
CA SER A 107 -8.81 -5.67 14.40
C SER A 107 -9.45 -4.87 13.27
N LEU A 108 -9.33 -3.54 13.32
CA LEU A 108 -9.79 -2.63 12.26
C LEU A 108 -9.04 -2.87 10.95
N TYR A 109 -7.74 -3.10 11.01
CA TYR A 109 -6.94 -3.42 9.82
C TYR A 109 -7.42 -4.72 9.15
N LYS A 110 -7.59 -5.79 9.94
CA LYS A 110 -8.09 -7.08 9.45
C LYS A 110 -9.48 -6.96 8.83
N ALA A 111 -10.37 -6.21 9.46
CA ALA A 111 -11.71 -5.95 8.95
C ALA A 111 -11.66 -5.12 7.65
N GLY A 112 -10.79 -4.12 7.59
CA GLY A 112 -10.53 -3.32 6.40
C GLY A 112 -10.06 -4.17 5.21
N LEU A 113 -9.08 -5.05 5.43
CA LEU A 113 -8.61 -5.97 4.38
C LEU A 113 -9.68 -6.96 3.92
N LEU A 114 -10.48 -7.49 4.84
CA LEU A 114 -11.60 -8.36 4.49
C LEU A 114 -12.64 -7.62 3.63
N ASN A 115 -12.95 -6.37 3.96
CA ASN A 115 -13.87 -5.57 3.15
C ASN A 115 -13.28 -5.22 1.79
N ALA A 116 -11.98 -4.89 1.75
CA ALA A 116 -11.27 -4.55 0.53
C ALA A 116 -11.01 -5.77 -0.39
N SER A 117 -11.08 -7.01 0.09
CA SER A 117 -10.92 -8.21 -0.75
C SER A 117 -12.23 -8.80 -1.27
N ARG A 118 -13.39 -8.24 -0.86
CA ARG A 118 -14.72 -8.69 -1.29
C ARG A 118 -15.08 -8.08 -2.66
N PHE A 119 -14.70 -8.75 -3.74
CA PHE A 119 -15.11 -8.40 -5.10
C PHE A 119 -15.44 -9.64 -5.93
#